data_AF-A0A381SIT6-F1
#
_entry.id   AF-A0A381SIT6-F1
#
_cell.length_a   1.000
_cell.length_b   1.000
_cell.length_c   1.000
_cell.angle_alpha   90.00
_cell.angle_beta   90.00
_cell.angle_gamma   90.00
#
_symmetry.space_group_name_H-M   'P 1'
#
loop_
_entity.id
_entity.type
_entity.pdbx_description
1 polymer ?
#
loop_
_entity_poly.entity_id
_entity_poly.type
_entity_poly.pdbx_seq_one_letter_code
_entity_poly.pdbx_strand_id
1 'polypeptide(L)'
;MKIEKIEVFVIGPEDTHYTWSEDIPEIYQSNTIIRVYTDSNVIGEAAVWNATYFDYDKYTAESLKHLLPILIGRDPLDREAILYDLRPRVFPQPPGAQAVIDNALWDIFGKYSNEPIYKLLGGRRNKIKSYASTVMYDSIDEYLKIIDQMKNQGFSAV
;
A
#
# COMPACT_ATOMS: atom_id res chain seq x y z
N MET A 1 24.62 -0.34 -2.19
CA MET A 1 23.81 -0.53 -0.96
C MET A 1 23.33 -1.97 -0.95
N LYS A 2 23.05 -2.61 0.18
CA LYS A 2 22.53 -3.98 0.21
C LYS A 2 21.36 -4.14 1.18
N ILE A 3 20.36 -4.92 0.80
CA ILE A 3 19.25 -5.30 1.67
C ILE A 3 19.73 -6.39 2.65
N GLU A 4 19.56 -6.15 3.95
CA GLU A 4 20.03 -7.06 5.01
C GLU A 4 18.89 -7.78 5.73
N LYS A 5 17.74 -7.12 5.88
CA LYS A 5 16.60 -7.64 6.63
C LYS A 5 15.31 -7.07 6.07
N ILE A 6 14.25 -7.86 6.11
CA ILE A 6 12.91 -7.42 5.75
C ILE A 6 11.94 -7.88 6.84
N GLU A 7 11.12 -6.95 7.33
CA GLU A 7 10.02 -7.24 8.24
C GLU A 7 8.69 -7.13 7.50
N VAL A 8 7.73 -7.98 7.88
CA VAL A 8 6.38 -7.98 7.33
C VAL A 8 5.39 -7.92 8.48
N PHE A 9 4.44 -6.99 8.39
CA PHE A 9 3.37 -6.80 9.36
C PHE A 9 2.03 -6.85 8.65
N VAL A 10 1.01 -7.37 9.33
CA VAL A 10 -0.38 -7.27 8.93
C VAL A 10 -1.13 -6.56 10.03
N ILE A 11 -1.75 -5.43 9.72
CA ILE A 11 -2.43 -4.57 10.71
C ILE A 11 -3.83 -4.27 10.20
N GLY A 12 -4.85 -4.52 11.02
CA GLY A 12 -6.24 -4.13 10.77
C GLY A 12 -6.81 -3.39 11.98
N PRO A 13 -7.89 -2.60 11.81
CA PRO A 13 -8.55 -1.89 12.91
C PRO A 13 -9.38 -2.85 13.77
N GLU A 14 -9.32 -2.76 15.09
CA GLU A 14 -10.00 -3.73 15.98
C GLU A 14 -11.54 -3.65 15.94
N ASP A 15 -12.11 -2.45 15.80
CA ASP A 15 -13.54 -2.21 16.09
C ASP A 15 -14.34 -1.58 14.94
N THR A 16 -13.75 -1.38 13.76
CA THR A 16 -14.41 -0.62 12.68
C THR A 16 -14.34 -1.33 11.35
N HIS A 17 -15.51 -1.76 10.89
CA HIS A 17 -15.72 -2.37 9.58
C HIS A 17 -16.71 -1.52 8.78
N TYR A 18 -16.42 -1.36 7.48
CA TYR A 18 -17.28 -0.62 6.56
C TYR A 18 -17.79 -1.57 5.49
N THR A 19 -18.94 -1.23 4.90
CA THR A 19 -19.44 -1.87 3.68
C THR A 19 -19.69 -0.82 2.59
N TRP A 20 -19.73 -1.30 1.34
CA TRP A 20 -19.98 -0.49 0.15
C TRP A 20 -21.16 -1.03 -0.68
N SER A 21 -21.82 -2.10 -0.22
CA SER A 21 -22.94 -2.73 -0.92
C SER A 21 -23.89 -3.39 0.09
N GLU A 22 -25.19 -3.36 -0.22
CA GLU A 22 -26.25 -3.95 0.61
C GLU A 22 -26.07 -5.46 0.86
N ASP A 23 -25.44 -6.16 -0.09
CA ASP A 23 -25.22 -7.61 -0.05
C ASP A 23 -23.86 -8.01 0.55
N ILE A 24 -23.05 -7.02 0.96
CA ILE A 24 -21.76 -7.24 1.61
C ILE A 24 -21.93 -6.95 3.11
N PRO A 25 -21.72 -7.95 4.00
CA PRO A 25 -21.92 -7.76 5.44
C PRO A 25 -20.91 -6.75 6.02
N GLU A 26 -19.78 -7.22 6.53
CA GLU A 26 -18.70 -6.40 7.08
C GLU A 26 -17.38 -6.77 6.41
N ILE A 27 -16.57 -5.75 6.12
CA ILE A 27 -15.31 -5.93 5.42
C ILE A 27 -14.16 -5.76 6.40
N TYR A 28 -13.34 -6.80 6.47
CA TYR A 28 -12.12 -6.82 7.26
C TYR A 28 -11.00 -6.21 6.43
N GLN A 29 -10.66 -4.96 6.75
CA GLN A 29 -9.61 -4.24 6.06
C GLN A 29 -8.29 -4.43 6.79
N SER A 30 -7.24 -4.78 6.07
CA SER A 30 -5.89 -4.88 6.62
C SER A 30 -4.89 -4.18 5.71
N ASN A 31 -3.83 -3.66 6.31
CA ASN A 31 -2.63 -3.25 5.60
C ASN A 31 -1.54 -4.29 5.83
N THR A 32 -1.04 -4.89 4.74
CA THR A 32 0.24 -5.59 4.77
C THR A 32 1.34 -4.56 4.56
N ILE A 33 2.20 -4.40 5.56
CA ILE A 33 3.30 -3.44 5.57
C ILE A 33 4.61 -4.22 5.47
N ILE A 34 5.54 -3.75 4.64
CA ILE A 34 6.91 -4.23 4.67
C ILE A 34 7.86 -3.13 5.11
N ARG A 35 8.91 -3.52 5.81
CA ARG A 35 10.04 -2.65 6.14
C ARG A 35 11.34 -3.31 5.68
N VAL A 36 12.03 -2.68 4.75
CA VAL A 36 13.26 -3.17 4.10
C VAL A 36 14.45 -2.42 4.66
N TYR A 37 15.31 -3.12 5.38
CA TYR A 37 16.52 -2.58 6.01
C TYR A 37 17.73 -2.78 5.11
N THR A 38 18.60 -1.78 5.07
CA THR A 38 19.84 -1.82 4.28
C THR A 38 21.08 -1.59 5.13
N ASP A 39 22.23 -2.04 4.61
CA ASP A 39 23.57 -1.85 5.18
C ASP A 39 24.01 -0.38 5.29
N SER A 40 23.22 0.54 4.72
CA SER A 40 23.47 1.97 4.68
C SER A 40 22.59 2.79 5.63
N ASN A 41 21.83 2.12 6.52
CA ASN A 41 20.83 2.72 7.40
C ASN A 41 19.66 3.43 6.68
N VAL A 42 19.50 3.24 5.38
CA VAL A 42 18.28 3.62 4.66
C VAL A 42 17.25 2.51 4.81
N ILE A 43 16.04 2.87 5.22
CA ILE A 43 14.94 1.94 5.42
C ILE A 43 13.82 2.27 4.43
N GLY A 44 13.41 1.27 3.65
CA GLY A 44 12.24 1.34 2.76
C GLY A 44 10.98 0.88 3.45
N GLU A 45 9.89 1.61 3.30
CA GLU A 45 8.61 1.30 3.91
C GLU A 45 7.50 1.42 2.87
N ALA A 46 6.63 0.41 2.82
CA ALA A 46 5.46 0.43 1.96
C ALA A 46 4.34 -0.40 2.57
N ALA A 47 3.11 -0.07 2.20
CA ALA A 47 1.93 -0.80 2.58
C ALA A 47 1.08 -1.11 1.34
N VAL A 48 0.34 -2.21 1.43
CA VAL A 48 -0.75 -2.52 0.51
C VAL A 48 -1.99 -2.84 1.31
N TRP A 49 -3.09 -2.23 0.90
CA TRP A 49 -4.41 -2.43 1.48
C TRP A 49 -5.05 -3.69 0.92
N ASN A 50 -5.65 -4.48 1.80
CA ASN A 50 -6.41 -5.68 1.48
C ASN A 50 -7.79 -5.57 2.15
N ALA A 51 -8.76 -6.27 1.56
CA ALA A 51 -10.11 -6.39 2.09
C ALA A 51 -10.62 -7.81 1.87
N THR A 52 -11.13 -8.41 2.94
CA THR A 52 -11.65 -9.78 2.96
C THR A 52 -12.93 -9.87 3.77
N TYR A 53 -13.62 -11.00 3.62
CA TYR A 53 -14.78 -11.35 4.44
C TYR A 53 -14.32 -12.18 5.65
N PHE A 54 -15.04 -12.04 6.77
CA PHE A 54 -14.96 -12.88 7.98
C PHE A 54 -13.66 -12.82 8.82
N ASP A 55 -12.51 -12.47 8.25
CA ASP A 55 -11.23 -12.28 8.95
C ASP A 55 -10.29 -11.39 8.13
N TYR A 56 -9.21 -10.90 8.74
CA TYR A 56 -8.17 -10.10 8.07
C TYR A 56 -7.36 -10.90 7.07
N ASP A 57 -7.02 -10.25 5.94
CA ASP A 57 -6.16 -10.87 4.94
C ASP A 57 -4.76 -11.19 5.47
N LYS A 58 -4.34 -12.43 5.27
CA LYS A 58 -2.95 -12.89 5.45
C LYS A 58 -2.33 -13.31 4.11
N TYR A 59 -3.11 -13.42 3.04
CA TYR A 59 -2.65 -13.95 1.75
C TYR A 59 -1.47 -13.18 1.18
N THR A 60 -1.51 -11.84 1.23
CA THR A 60 -0.41 -11.02 0.73
C THR A 60 0.87 -11.22 1.52
N ALA A 61 0.79 -11.24 2.86
CA ALA A 61 1.94 -11.47 3.74
C ALA A 61 2.53 -12.87 3.58
N GLU A 62 1.69 -13.90 3.44
CA GLU A 62 2.15 -15.28 3.19
C GLU A 62 2.82 -15.40 1.82
N SER A 63 2.28 -14.72 0.80
CA SER A 63 2.88 -14.71 -0.54
C SER A 63 4.27 -14.06 -0.56
N LEU A 64 4.46 -13.00 0.24
CA LEU A 64 5.76 -12.32 0.38
C LEU A 64 6.86 -13.26 0.89
N LYS A 65 6.55 -14.29 1.70
CA LYS A 65 7.56 -15.24 2.21
C LYS A 65 8.34 -15.94 1.09
N HIS A 66 7.70 -16.13 -0.07
CA HIS A 66 8.31 -16.77 -1.23
C HIS A 66 9.08 -15.78 -2.13
N LEU A 67 8.80 -14.48 -2.01
CA LEU A 67 9.38 -13.44 -2.87
C LEU A 67 10.57 -12.73 -2.21
N LEU A 68 10.42 -12.38 -0.93
CA LEU A 68 11.39 -11.58 -0.17
C LEU A 68 12.81 -12.17 -0.11
N PRO A 69 13.04 -13.51 -0.10
CA PRO A 69 14.39 -14.05 -0.16
C PRO A 69 15.21 -13.60 -1.36
N ILE A 70 14.58 -13.28 -2.51
CA ILE A 70 15.26 -12.80 -3.72
C ILE A 70 15.95 -11.44 -3.50
N LEU A 71 15.42 -10.63 -2.58
CA LEU A 71 15.90 -9.27 -2.30
C LEU A 71 17.16 -9.27 -1.44
N ILE A 72 17.36 -10.28 -0.58
CA ILE A 72 18.45 -10.27 0.40
C ILE A 72 19.81 -10.22 -0.30
N GLY A 73 20.66 -9.29 0.13
CA GLY A 73 21.99 -9.05 -0.43
C GLY A 73 22.01 -8.28 -1.76
N ARG A 74 20.85 -8.00 -2.37
CA ARG A 74 20.73 -7.19 -3.59
C ARG A 74 20.83 -5.70 -3.28
N ASP A 75 21.26 -4.94 -4.29
CA ASP A 75 21.18 -3.48 -4.23
C ASP A 75 19.74 -3.03 -4.47
N PRO A 76 19.08 -2.35 -3.50
CA PRO A 76 17.71 -1.89 -3.69
C PRO A 76 17.58 -0.83 -4.80
N LEU A 77 18.68 -0.23 -5.25
CA LEU A 77 18.68 0.72 -6.36
C LEU A 77 18.58 0.01 -7.73
N ASP A 78 18.90 -1.28 -7.82
CA ASP A 78 18.72 -2.13 -9.01
C ASP A 78 17.26 -2.61 -9.15
N ARG A 79 16.30 -1.70 -8.93
CA ARG A 79 14.85 -2.01 -8.85
C ARG A 79 14.36 -2.82 -10.04
N GLU A 80 14.66 -2.39 -11.26
CA GLU A 80 14.20 -3.04 -12.49
C GLU A 80 14.70 -4.49 -12.59
N ALA A 81 15.94 -4.75 -12.16
CA ALA A 81 16.49 -6.11 -12.15
C ALA A 81 15.81 -6.97 -11.08
N ILE A 82 15.55 -6.41 -9.89
CA ILE A 82 14.81 -7.09 -8.83
C ILE A 82 13.38 -7.42 -9.30
N LEU A 83 12.66 -6.46 -9.87
CA LEU A 83 11.31 -6.67 -10.40
C LEU A 83 11.29 -7.70 -11.53
N TYR A 84 12.28 -7.66 -12.42
CA TYR A 84 12.43 -8.64 -13.49
C TYR A 84 12.57 -10.07 -12.95
N ASP A 85 13.29 -10.25 -11.84
CA ASP A 85 13.48 -11.53 -11.17
C ASP A 85 12.23 -11.97 -10.37
N LEU A 86 11.45 -11.01 -9.84
CA LEU A 86 10.20 -11.24 -9.10
C LEU A 86 9.00 -11.60 -9.98
N ARG A 87 9.08 -11.37 -11.29
CA ARG A 87 7.99 -11.70 -12.23
C ARG A 87 7.55 -13.17 -12.04
N PRO A 88 6.23 -13.44 -12.10
CA PRO A 88 5.71 -14.78 -11.83
C PRO A 88 6.27 -15.77 -12.86
N ARG A 89 7.18 -16.65 -12.42
CA ARG A 89 7.62 -17.79 -13.24
C ARG A 89 6.87 -19.07 -12.88
N VAL A 90 6.24 -19.10 -11.70
CA VAL A 90 5.45 -20.22 -11.18
C VAL A 90 4.29 -19.61 -10.37
N PHE A 91 3.05 -20.03 -10.66
CA PHE A 91 1.78 -19.63 -10.02
C PHE A 91 1.34 -18.15 -10.15
N PRO A 92 0.03 -17.85 -10.02
CA PRO A 92 -0.43 -16.47 -9.92
C PRO A 92 0.16 -15.82 -8.67
N GLN A 93 0.86 -14.71 -8.86
CA GLN A 93 1.38 -13.89 -7.78
C GLN A 93 0.36 -12.79 -7.46
N PRO A 94 0.05 -12.53 -6.18
CA PRO A 94 -0.80 -11.40 -5.82
C PRO A 94 -0.17 -10.11 -6.35
N PRO A 95 -0.89 -9.30 -7.16
CA PRO A 95 -0.38 -8.01 -7.61
C PRO A 95 0.07 -7.12 -6.44
N GLY A 96 -0.63 -7.20 -5.30
CA GLY A 96 -0.30 -6.47 -4.09
C GLY A 96 1.08 -6.81 -3.50
N ALA A 97 1.52 -8.07 -3.57
CA ALA A 97 2.82 -8.48 -3.05
C ALA A 97 3.98 -7.92 -3.88
N GLN A 98 3.82 -7.85 -5.21
CA GLN A 98 4.82 -7.22 -6.08
C GLN A 98 4.81 -5.70 -5.93
N ALA A 99 3.62 -5.09 -5.85
CA ALA A 99 3.47 -3.65 -5.70
C ALA A 99 4.09 -3.14 -4.39
N VAL A 100 3.88 -3.84 -3.27
CA VAL A 100 4.45 -3.42 -1.98
C VAL A 100 5.98 -3.53 -1.95
N ILE A 101 6.55 -4.52 -2.65
CA ILE A 101 8.00 -4.61 -2.84
C ILE A 101 8.51 -3.42 -3.65
N ASP A 102 7.93 -3.15 -4.83
CA ASP A 102 8.35 -2.04 -5.68
C ASP A 102 8.29 -0.70 -4.95
N ASN A 103 7.18 -0.43 -4.26
CA ASN A 103 6.98 0.79 -3.50
C ASN A 103 8.03 0.98 -2.40
N ALA A 104 8.43 -0.09 -1.68
CA ALA A 104 9.47 0.02 -0.66
C ALA A 104 10.85 0.32 -1.28
N LEU A 105 11.14 -0.22 -2.47
CA LEU A 105 12.37 0.09 -3.19
C LEU A 105 12.37 1.54 -3.73
N TRP A 106 11.21 2.05 -4.15
CA TRP A 106 11.03 3.46 -4.50
C TRP A 106 11.20 4.39 -3.30
N ASP A 107 10.69 4.00 -2.13
CA ASP A 107 10.89 4.74 -0.89
C ASP A 107 12.37 4.79 -0.49
N ILE A 108 13.10 3.68 -0.59
CA ILE A 108 14.57 3.66 -0.43
C ILE A 108 15.22 4.62 -1.41
N PHE A 109 14.85 4.58 -2.68
CA PHE A 109 15.45 5.45 -3.70
C PHE A 109 15.18 6.93 -3.43
N GLY A 110 13.96 7.27 -2.99
CA GLY A 110 13.59 8.61 -2.56
C GLY A 110 14.45 9.10 -1.40
N LYS A 111 14.52 8.29 -0.33
CA LYS A 111 15.31 8.59 0.88
C LYS A 111 16.81 8.69 0.57
N TYR A 112 17.36 7.76 -0.21
CA TYR A 112 18.77 7.77 -0.64
C TYR A 112 19.12 8.98 -1.50
N SER A 113 18.23 9.35 -2.43
CA SER A 113 18.43 10.51 -3.31
C SER A 113 18.11 11.84 -2.64
N ASN A 114 17.56 11.82 -1.42
CA ASN A 114 17.03 12.98 -0.72
C ASN A 114 16.04 13.79 -1.58
N GLU A 115 15.20 13.10 -2.34
CA GLU A 115 14.17 13.70 -3.20
C GLU A 115 12.82 12.99 -3.02
N PRO A 116 11.69 13.72 -3.03
CA PRO A 116 10.39 13.09 -3.03
C PRO A 116 10.18 12.26 -4.31
N ILE A 117 9.58 11.08 -4.16
CA ILE A 117 9.37 10.10 -5.25
C ILE A 117 8.71 10.73 -6.47
N TYR A 118 7.75 11.65 -6.30
CA TYR A 118 7.07 12.28 -7.44
C TYR A 118 8.05 13.02 -8.38
N LYS A 119 9.14 13.61 -7.87
CA LYS A 119 10.14 14.27 -8.72
C LYS A 119 11.00 13.24 -9.45
N LEU A 120 11.36 12.15 -8.78
CA LEU A 120 12.12 11.05 -9.36
C LEU A 120 11.33 10.37 -10.50
N LEU A 121 10.00 10.35 -10.40
CA LEU A 121 9.09 9.90 -11.45
C LEU A 121 8.84 10.96 -12.55
N GLY A 122 9.47 12.14 -12.49
CA GLY A 122 9.33 13.22 -13.48
C GLY A 122 8.13 14.15 -13.27
N GLY A 123 7.49 14.09 -12.11
CA GLY A 123 6.30 14.88 -11.76
C GLY A 123 6.57 16.39 -11.71
N ARG A 124 5.70 17.16 -12.36
CA ARG A 124 5.76 18.63 -12.43
C ARG A 124 4.99 19.34 -11.31
N ARG A 125 3.95 18.70 -10.77
CA ARG A 125 3.01 19.33 -9.83
C ARG A 125 3.41 18.98 -8.40
N ASN A 126 3.32 19.96 -7.51
CA ASN A 126 3.53 19.79 -6.07
C ASN A 126 2.22 19.58 -5.28
N LYS A 127 1.07 19.58 -5.97
CA LYS A 127 -0.26 19.29 -5.39
C LYS A 127 -1.25 18.83 -6.45
N ILE A 128 -2.28 18.10 -6.03
CA ILE A 128 -3.44 17.67 -6.82
C ILE A 128 -4.72 17.90 -6.01
N LYS A 129 -5.87 18.06 -6.68
CA LYS A 129 -7.18 18.08 -6.02
C LYS A 129 -7.52 16.68 -5.52
N SER A 130 -8.01 16.57 -4.28
CA SER A 130 -8.56 15.35 -3.70
C SER A 130 -10.08 15.29 -3.86
N TYR A 131 -10.64 14.09 -3.72
CA TYR A 131 -12.06 13.84 -3.54
C TYR A 131 -12.28 13.08 -2.22
N ALA A 132 -13.49 13.13 -1.67
CA ALA A 132 -13.84 12.46 -0.42
C ALA A 132 -14.63 11.16 -0.70
N SER A 133 -13.96 10.01 -0.72
CA SER A 133 -14.65 8.71 -0.80
C SER A 133 -15.56 8.52 0.41
N THR A 134 -16.84 8.26 0.18
CA THR A 134 -17.80 7.91 1.24
C THR A 134 -17.91 6.40 1.43
N VAL A 135 -18.51 6.00 2.54
CA VAL A 135 -18.94 4.63 2.81
C VAL A 135 -20.43 4.48 2.50
N MET A 136 -20.97 3.27 2.66
CA MET A 136 -22.41 3.09 2.62
C MET A 136 -23.05 3.58 3.93
N TYR A 137 -24.04 4.48 3.83
CA TYR A 137 -24.87 4.94 4.94
C TYR A 137 -26.29 4.36 4.85
N ASP A 138 -27.00 4.33 5.97
CA ASP A 138 -28.31 3.69 6.09
C ASP A 138 -29.45 4.54 5.49
N SER A 139 -29.22 5.83 5.25
CA SER A 139 -30.25 6.73 4.73
C SER A 139 -29.70 7.85 3.86
N ILE A 140 -30.53 8.34 2.93
CA ILE A 140 -30.23 9.50 2.07
C ILE A 140 -29.91 10.75 2.93
N ASP A 141 -30.63 10.96 4.03
CA ASP A 141 -30.42 12.13 4.90
C ASP A 141 -29.01 12.11 5.53
N GLU A 142 -28.49 10.93 5.88
CA GLU A 142 -27.12 10.79 6.36
C GLU A 142 -26.09 11.12 5.28
N TYR A 143 -26.30 10.64 4.04
CA TYR A 143 -25.44 11.02 2.92
C TYR A 143 -25.40 12.54 2.72
N LEU A 144 -26.57 13.21 2.73
CA LEU A 144 -26.65 14.66 2.54
C LEU A 144 -25.88 15.41 3.63
N LYS A 145 -26.02 14.99 4.90
CA LYS A 145 -25.27 15.55 6.02
C LYS A 145 -23.76 15.37 5.86
N ILE A 146 -23.30 14.19 5.43
CA ILE A 146 -21.87 13.92 5.22
C ILE A 146 -21.31 14.72 4.04
N ILE A 147 -22.05 14.82 2.93
CA ILE A 147 -21.65 15.61 1.77
C ILE A 147 -21.49 17.08 2.16
N ASP A 148 -22.43 17.65 2.91
CA ASP A 148 -22.32 19.02 3.41
C ASP A 148 -21.09 19.21 4.31
N GLN A 149 -20.78 18.22 5.16
CA GLN A 149 -19.56 18.23 5.97
C GLN A 149 -18.29 18.20 5.11
N MET A 150 -18.20 17.32 4.13
CA MET A 150 -17.03 17.22 3.24
C MET A 150 -16.84 18.50 2.42
N LYS A 151 -17.94 19.09 1.94
CA LYS A 151 -17.92 20.38 1.26
C LYS A 151 -17.41 21.49 2.18
N ASN A 152 -17.85 21.53 3.43
CA ASN A 152 -17.38 22.50 4.43
C ASN A 152 -15.89 22.31 4.81
N GLN A 153 -15.36 21.08 4.68
CA GLN A 153 -13.92 20.81 4.79
C GLN A 153 -13.10 21.23 3.55
N GLY A 154 -13.77 21.67 2.47
CA GLY A 154 -13.14 22.20 1.28
C GLY A 154 -12.97 21.20 0.13
N PHE A 155 -13.57 20.01 0.22
CA PHE A 155 -13.61 19.08 -0.90
C PHE A 155 -14.47 19.65 -2.04
N SER A 156 -13.94 19.57 -3.26
CA SER A 156 -14.63 19.97 -4.48
C SER A 156 -15.25 18.79 -5.24
N ALA A 157 -15.04 17.57 -4.75
CA ALA A 157 -15.61 16.33 -5.24
C ALA A 157 -15.78 15.36 -4.06
N VAL A 158 -16.91 14.64 -4.04
CA VAL A 158 -17.26 13.60 -3.07
C VAL A 158 -17.64 12.38 -3.90
#